data_AF-A0A560JV36-F1
#
_entry.id   AF-A0A560JV36-F1
#
_cell.length_a   1.000
_cell.length_b   1.000
_cell.length_c   1.000
_cell.angle_alpha   90.00
_cell.angle_beta   90.00
_cell.angle_gamma   90.00
#
_symmetry.space_group_name_H-M   'P 1'
#
loop_
_entity.id
_entity.type
_entity.pdbx_description
1 polymer ?
#
loop_
_entity_poly.entity_id
_entity_poly.type
_entity_poly.pdbx_seq_one_letter_code
_entity_poly.pdbx_strand_id
1 'polypeptide(L)'
;MGQKTGVVETAAITAADYTAIEAELLNDPRTRAFLEKRDAHMRNVGASTSGDLLGMLRAEVGKLQSMSHQLSDGSIAIAGQHPHMHMMRQELRQLSSHIEQTKQEIAQMVPKDSANSRILAATSELDAIVTATERATSDILSAAEAIQATTERLARTGHIDVIEIATDIENHVMSILLACSFQDITGQRTTKVVNTLRYIEHRVAAMIGIWGVEGNGDPMMSTKPGDTRPDAHLLNGPALTDVSQDNIDALFNAAGGEAPKPAKPAGPSSQSDIDALFD
;
A
#
# COMPACT_ATOMS: atom_id res chain seq x y z
N MET A 1 18.53 -59.84 2.10
CA MET A 1 17.32 -60.69 2.17
C MET A 1 16.22 -59.86 2.81
N GLY A 2 15.37 -59.22 2.01
CA GLY A 2 14.42 -58.20 2.47
C GLY A 2 13.15 -58.79 3.07
N GLN A 3 12.79 -58.34 4.28
CA GLN A 3 11.51 -58.63 4.92
C GLN A 3 10.41 -57.78 4.26
N LYS A 4 9.38 -58.42 3.71
CA LYS A 4 8.12 -57.75 3.32
C LYS A 4 7.20 -57.71 4.54
N THR A 5 7.13 -56.55 5.17
CA THR A 5 6.11 -56.16 6.15
C THR A 5 4.76 -56.09 5.44
N GLY A 6 3.92 -57.10 5.64
CA GLY A 6 2.51 -57.07 5.23
C GLY A 6 1.74 -56.17 6.18
N VAL A 7 1.57 -54.91 5.81
CA VAL A 7 0.66 -53.97 6.48
C VAL A 7 -0.76 -54.50 6.25
N VAL A 8 -1.40 -55.02 7.30
CA VAL A 8 -2.83 -55.34 7.27
C VAL A 8 -3.56 -53.99 7.30
N GLU A 9 -4.00 -53.56 6.13
CA GLU A 9 -4.79 -52.35 5.94
C GLU A 9 -6.17 -52.55 6.57
N THR A 10 -6.38 -51.95 7.74
CA THR A 10 -7.69 -51.94 8.41
C THR A 10 -8.60 -50.97 7.67
N ALA A 11 -9.23 -51.45 6.59
CA ALA A 11 -10.21 -50.69 5.83
C ALA A 11 -11.38 -50.28 6.72
N ALA A 12 -11.74 -49.00 6.72
CA ALA A 12 -12.91 -48.48 7.41
C ALA A 12 -14.17 -48.98 6.69
N ILE A 13 -14.78 -50.05 7.21
CA ILE A 13 -16.04 -50.60 6.70
C ILE A 13 -17.15 -49.58 6.94
N THR A 14 -17.85 -49.14 5.90
CA THR A 14 -18.98 -48.21 6.06
C THR A 14 -20.16 -48.92 6.72
N ALA A 15 -21.09 -48.16 7.34
CA ALA A 15 -22.25 -48.76 8.02
C ALA A 15 -23.13 -49.61 7.09
N ALA A 16 -23.17 -49.29 5.79
CA ALA A 16 -23.90 -50.07 4.78
C ALA A 16 -23.15 -51.36 4.38
N ASP A 17 -21.82 -51.31 4.28
CA ASP A 17 -21.01 -52.51 4.03
C ASP A 17 -21.08 -53.46 5.23
N TYR A 18 -21.10 -52.91 6.45
CA TYR A 18 -21.24 -53.68 7.68
C TYR A 18 -22.55 -54.46 7.71
N THR A 19 -23.69 -53.83 7.41
CA THR A 19 -25.00 -54.51 7.42
C THR A 19 -25.12 -55.56 6.31
N ALA A 20 -24.53 -55.31 5.14
CA ALA A 20 -24.47 -56.29 4.06
C ALA A 20 -23.64 -57.53 4.46
N ILE A 21 -22.46 -57.32 5.03
CA ILE A 21 -21.59 -58.40 5.52
C ILE A 21 -22.24 -59.14 6.69
N GLU A 22 -22.90 -58.43 7.61
CA GLU A 22 -23.63 -59.03 8.74
C GLU A 22 -24.77 -59.94 8.25
N ALA A 23 -25.54 -59.49 7.24
CA ALA A 23 -26.60 -60.30 6.64
C ALA A 23 -26.06 -61.57 5.96
N GLU A 24 -24.91 -61.49 5.31
CA GLU A 24 -24.24 -62.64 4.70
C GLU A 24 -23.72 -63.62 5.76
N LEU A 25 -23.07 -63.10 6.82
CA LEU A 25 -22.57 -63.88 7.94
C LEU A 25 -23.70 -64.60 8.71
N LEU A 26 -24.88 -63.98 8.79
CA LEU A 26 -26.06 -64.55 9.46
C LEU A 26 -26.70 -65.73 8.70
N ASN A 27 -26.31 -66.00 7.44
CA ASN A 27 -26.76 -67.20 6.73
C ASN A 27 -26.10 -68.48 7.26
N ASP A 28 -24.88 -68.42 7.83
CA ASP A 28 -24.23 -69.57 8.45
C ASP A 28 -24.72 -69.75 9.92
N PRO A 29 -25.32 -70.92 10.27
CA PRO A 29 -25.74 -71.21 11.64
C PRO A 29 -24.64 -71.12 12.70
N ARG A 30 -23.38 -71.43 12.37
CA ARG A 30 -22.27 -71.38 13.32
C ARG A 30 -21.87 -69.94 13.64
N THR A 31 -21.89 -69.09 12.63
CA THR A 31 -21.59 -67.66 12.76
C THR A 31 -22.63 -66.97 13.63
N ARG A 32 -23.91 -67.32 13.47
CA ARG A 32 -24.99 -66.81 14.34
C ARG A 32 -24.76 -67.12 15.82
N ALA A 33 -24.47 -68.37 16.14
CA ALA A 33 -24.21 -68.79 17.53
C ALA A 33 -22.96 -68.12 18.13
N PHE A 34 -21.92 -67.89 17.32
CA PHE A 34 -20.73 -67.15 17.73
C PHE A 34 -21.07 -65.69 18.07
N LEU A 35 -21.84 -65.01 17.21
CA LEU A 35 -22.24 -63.61 17.41
C LEU A 35 -23.10 -63.46 18.67
N GLU A 36 -24.09 -64.34 18.89
CA GLU A 36 -24.91 -64.33 20.10
C GLU A 36 -24.08 -64.45 21.39
N LYS A 37 -23.09 -65.37 21.38
CA LYS A 37 -22.20 -65.59 22.52
C LYS A 37 -21.26 -64.39 22.75
N ARG A 38 -20.78 -63.77 21.68
CA ARG A 38 -19.98 -62.53 21.74
C ARG A 38 -20.79 -61.37 22.31
N ASP A 39 -22.03 -61.18 21.85
CA ASP A 39 -22.87 -60.08 22.28
C ASP A 39 -23.33 -60.25 23.74
N ALA A 40 -23.53 -61.50 24.20
CA ALA A 40 -23.71 -61.81 25.62
C ALA A 40 -22.47 -61.45 26.45
N HIS A 41 -21.26 -61.77 25.95
CA HIS A 41 -20.01 -61.42 26.64
C HIS A 41 -19.78 -59.90 26.69
N MET A 42 -20.03 -59.18 25.59
CA MET A 42 -19.89 -57.72 25.55
C MET A 42 -20.87 -57.00 26.47
N ARG A 43 -22.10 -57.51 26.62
CA ARG A 43 -23.06 -56.95 27.59
C ARG A 43 -22.58 -57.08 29.04
N ASN A 44 -21.98 -58.22 29.39
CA ASN A 44 -21.44 -58.43 30.74
C ASN A 44 -20.16 -57.60 31.00
N VAL A 45 -19.30 -57.42 30.00
CA VAL A 45 -18.08 -56.61 30.14
C VAL A 45 -18.40 -55.10 30.17
N GLY A 46 -19.34 -54.63 29.34
CA GLY A 46 -19.74 -53.22 29.31
C GLY A 46 -20.41 -52.73 30.59
N ALA A 47 -21.18 -53.59 31.26
CA ALA A 47 -21.87 -53.23 32.51
C ALA A 47 -20.89 -53.00 33.68
N SER A 48 -19.83 -53.82 33.78
CA SER A 48 -18.87 -53.72 34.88
C SER A 48 -17.84 -52.61 34.67
N THR A 49 -17.27 -52.49 33.48
CA THR A 49 -16.15 -51.54 33.27
C THR A 49 -16.61 -50.08 33.20
N SER A 50 -17.76 -49.80 32.57
CA SER A 50 -18.29 -48.43 32.49
C SER A 50 -18.90 -47.96 33.82
N GLY A 51 -19.55 -48.87 34.57
CA GLY A 51 -20.06 -48.57 35.91
C GLY A 51 -18.94 -48.20 36.89
N ASP A 52 -17.86 -48.97 36.86
CA ASP A 52 -16.69 -48.73 37.72
C ASP A 52 -15.96 -47.44 37.34
N LEU A 53 -15.76 -47.18 36.04
CA LEU A 53 -15.14 -45.93 35.58
C LEU A 53 -15.98 -44.69 35.92
N LEU A 54 -17.31 -44.75 35.76
CA LEU A 54 -18.22 -43.66 36.17
C LEU A 54 -18.20 -43.45 37.70
N GLY A 55 -18.10 -44.53 38.47
CA GLY A 55 -17.93 -44.48 39.92
C GLY A 55 -16.64 -43.79 40.33
N MET A 56 -15.52 -44.16 39.71
CA MET A 56 -14.21 -43.52 39.94
C MET A 56 -14.21 -42.06 39.51
N LEU A 57 -14.79 -41.73 38.36
CA LEU A 57 -14.88 -40.36 37.87
C LEU A 57 -15.73 -39.49 38.81
N ARG A 58 -16.85 -40.02 39.32
CA ARG A 58 -17.71 -39.32 40.28
C ARG A 58 -17.00 -39.07 41.62
N ALA A 59 -16.23 -40.05 42.11
CA ALA A 59 -15.42 -39.89 43.31
C ALA A 59 -14.38 -38.77 43.15
N GLU A 60 -13.69 -38.73 42.01
CA GLU A 60 -12.63 -37.74 41.79
C GLU A 60 -13.18 -36.33 41.48
N VAL A 61 -14.34 -36.24 40.83
CA VAL A 61 -15.10 -34.97 40.72
C VAL A 61 -15.55 -34.48 42.11
N GLY A 62 -16.01 -35.37 43.00
CA GLY A 62 -16.35 -35.01 44.38
C GLY A 62 -15.14 -34.50 45.17
N LYS A 63 -13.98 -35.11 44.96
CA LYS A 63 -12.71 -34.67 45.57
C LYS A 63 -12.27 -33.30 45.04
N LEU A 64 -12.36 -33.06 43.73
CA LEU A 64 -12.10 -31.74 43.13
C LEU A 64 -13.09 -30.67 43.63
N GLN A 65 -14.37 -31.01 43.81
CA GLN A 65 -15.34 -30.10 44.40
C GLN A 65 -15.00 -29.75 45.85
N SER A 66 -14.57 -30.72 46.66
CA SER A 66 -14.13 -30.47 48.04
C SER A 66 -12.87 -29.61 48.11
N MET A 67 -11.89 -29.84 47.22
CA MET A 67 -10.69 -28.99 47.09
C MET A 67 -11.02 -27.58 46.60
N SER A 68 -11.95 -27.44 45.65
CA SER A 68 -12.47 -26.14 45.21
C SER A 68 -13.18 -25.40 46.34
N HIS A 69 -13.94 -26.09 47.19
CA HIS A 69 -14.60 -25.47 48.34
C HIS A 69 -13.59 -25.05 49.42
N GLN A 70 -12.55 -25.85 49.67
CA GLN A 70 -11.44 -25.48 50.56
C GLN A 70 -10.61 -24.30 50.03
N LEU A 71 -10.43 -24.20 48.71
CA LEU A 71 -9.78 -23.03 48.07
C LEU A 71 -10.69 -21.79 48.07
N SER A 72 -12.02 -21.97 48.03
CA SER A 72 -13.00 -20.89 48.15
C SER A 72 -12.99 -20.29 49.57
N ASP A 73 -12.99 -21.12 50.60
CA ASP A 73 -12.89 -20.66 52.00
C ASP A 73 -11.49 -20.11 52.34
N GLY A 74 -10.43 -20.69 51.76
CA GLY A 74 -9.06 -20.15 51.88
C GLY A 74 -8.83 -18.84 51.11
N SER A 75 -9.57 -18.59 50.02
CA SER A 75 -9.47 -17.33 49.26
C SER A 75 -10.10 -16.14 49.98
N ILE A 76 -11.06 -16.37 50.88
CA ILE A 76 -11.61 -15.31 51.73
C ILE A 76 -10.58 -14.88 52.80
N ALA A 77 -9.70 -15.77 53.25
CA ALA A 77 -8.64 -15.43 54.20
C ALA A 77 -7.41 -14.77 53.55
N ILE A 78 -7.02 -15.13 52.33
CA ILE A 78 -5.83 -14.57 51.65
C ILE A 78 -6.10 -13.21 50.99
N ALA A 79 -7.37 -12.87 50.68
CA ALA A 79 -7.75 -11.55 50.19
C ALA A 79 -7.47 -10.41 51.20
N GLY A 80 -7.31 -10.73 52.49
CA GLY A 80 -7.07 -9.74 53.53
C GLY A 80 -5.61 -9.24 53.68
N GLN A 81 -4.61 -9.89 53.07
CA GLN A 81 -3.21 -9.67 53.48
C GLN A 81 -2.30 -8.90 52.49
N HIS A 82 -2.70 -8.67 51.23
CA HIS A 82 -1.88 -7.86 50.30
C HIS A 82 -2.70 -6.86 49.47
N PRO A 83 -3.32 -5.84 50.11
CA PRO A 83 -3.99 -4.75 49.41
C PRO A 83 -3.08 -4.06 48.38
N HIS A 84 -1.77 -3.98 48.69
CA HIS A 84 -0.75 -3.40 47.82
C HIS A 84 -0.55 -4.16 46.50
N MET A 85 -0.65 -5.50 46.50
CA MET A 85 -0.51 -6.30 45.28
C MET A 85 -1.74 -6.23 44.39
N HIS A 86 -2.92 -6.05 44.99
CA HIS A 86 -4.15 -5.81 44.24
C HIS A 86 -4.10 -4.43 43.55
N MET A 87 -3.63 -3.42 44.29
CA MET A 87 -3.44 -2.06 43.79
C MET A 87 -2.42 -2.00 42.65
N MET A 88 -1.23 -2.60 42.80
CA MET A 88 -0.22 -2.66 41.72
C MET A 88 -0.73 -3.38 40.47
N ARG A 89 -1.50 -4.46 40.62
CA ARG A 89 -2.11 -5.15 39.46
C ARG A 89 -3.16 -4.29 38.77
N GLN A 90 -3.91 -3.49 39.54
CA GLN A 90 -4.89 -2.56 39.00
C GLN A 90 -4.20 -1.41 38.26
N GLU A 91 -3.13 -0.85 38.81
CA GLU A 91 -2.32 0.18 38.17
C GLU A 91 -1.64 -0.33 36.90
N LEU A 92 -1.04 -1.53 36.91
CA LEU A 92 -0.45 -2.12 35.71
C LEU A 92 -1.48 -2.41 34.61
N ARG A 93 -2.71 -2.80 34.98
CA ARG A 93 -3.81 -2.94 34.02
C ARG A 93 -4.25 -1.59 33.46
N GLN A 94 -4.32 -0.56 34.28
CA GLN A 94 -4.62 0.80 33.82
C GLN A 94 -3.52 1.34 32.91
N LEU A 95 -2.24 1.15 33.26
CA LEU A 95 -1.11 1.52 32.41
C LEU A 95 -1.13 0.75 31.08
N SER A 96 -1.37 -0.56 31.12
CA SER A 96 -1.53 -1.35 29.89
C SER A 96 -2.70 -0.86 29.04
N SER A 97 -3.83 -0.52 29.66
CA SER A 97 -4.99 0.03 28.96
C SER A 97 -4.68 1.39 28.33
N HIS A 98 -3.98 2.26 29.04
CA HIS A 98 -3.54 3.54 28.51
C HIS A 98 -2.52 3.36 27.38
N ILE A 99 -1.57 2.43 27.50
CA ILE A 99 -0.62 2.12 26.42
C ILE A 99 -1.36 1.60 25.19
N GLU A 100 -2.36 0.73 25.36
CA GLU A 100 -3.14 0.19 24.25
C GLU A 100 -3.99 1.27 23.58
N GLN A 101 -4.60 2.14 24.38
CA GLN A 101 -5.35 3.30 23.91
C GLN A 101 -4.44 4.29 23.16
N THR A 102 -3.29 4.65 23.72
CA THR A 102 -2.31 5.51 23.06
C THR A 102 -1.74 4.86 21.80
N LYS A 103 -1.50 3.54 21.78
CA LYS A 103 -1.12 2.82 20.56
C LYS A 103 -2.22 2.88 19.49
N GLN A 104 -3.49 2.76 19.88
CA GLN A 104 -4.62 2.92 18.95
C GLN A 104 -4.75 4.35 18.45
N GLU A 105 -4.62 5.35 19.32
CA GLU A 105 -4.66 6.77 18.95
C GLU A 105 -3.49 7.11 18.01
N ILE A 106 -2.27 6.62 18.28
CA ILE A 106 -1.12 6.74 17.38
C ILE A 106 -1.40 6.03 16.05
N ALA A 107 -1.96 4.81 16.07
CA ALA A 107 -2.30 4.07 14.86
C ALA A 107 -3.39 4.76 14.02
N GLN A 108 -4.27 5.54 14.65
CA GLN A 108 -5.26 6.39 13.98
C GLN A 108 -4.64 7.71 13.46
N MET A 109 -3.62 8.24 14.14
CA MET A 109 -2.87 9.41 13.70
C MET A 109 -1.90 9.11 12.57
N VAL A 110 -1.40 7.89 12.44
CA VAL A 110 -0.55 7.44 11.33
C VAL A 110 -1.47 7.06 10.17
N PRO A 111 -1.62 7.89 9.12
CA PRO A 111 -2.36 7.48 7.95
C PRO A 111 -1.50 6.42 7.28
N LYS A 112 -1.88 5.14 7.42
CA LYS A 112 -1.11 3.99 6.91
C LYS A 112 -0.86 4.07 5.40
N ASP A 113 -1.64 4.89 4.68
CA ASP A 113 -1.49 5.10 3.24
C ASP A 113 -0.76 6.39 2.83
N SER A 114 -0.68 7.45 3.64
CA SER A 114 -0.27 8.75 3.09
C SER A 114 1.24 8.91 2.91
N ALA A 115 2.05 8.44 3.85
CA ALA A 115 3.50 8.61 3.77
C ALA A 115 4.10 7.68 2.71
N ASN A 116 3.67 6.42 2.69
CA ASN A 116 4.12 5.44 1.70
C ASN A 116 3.66 5.83 0.28
N SER A 117 2.40 6.29 0.13
CA SER A 117 1.90 6.82 -1.14
C SER A 117 2.67 8.04 -1.63
N ARG A 118 3.03 8.97 -0.73
CA ARG A 118 3.83 10.15 -1.10
C ARG A 118 5.26 9.78 -1.49
N ILE A 119 5.89 8.84 -0.80
CA ILE A 119 7.22 8.34 -1.19
C ILE A 119 7.16 7.73 -2.59
N LEU A 120 6.19 6.86 -2.85
CA LEU A 120 5.97 6.27 -4.18
C LEU A 120 5.72 7.34 -5.25
N ALA A 121 4.94 8.38 -4.94
CA ALA A 121 4.72 9.51 -5.84
C ALA A 121 6.02 10.27 -6.12
N ALA A 122 6.84 10.55 -5.10
CA ALA A 122 8.13 11.21 -5.28
C ALA A 122 9.11 10.35 -6.11
N THR A 123 9.14 9.03 -5.90
CA THR A 123 9.91 8.10 -6.75
C THR A 123 9.45 8.16 -8.20
N SER A 124 8.13 8.13 -8.44
CA SER A 124 7.58 8.25 -9.79
C SER A 124 7.93 9.60 -10.45
N GLU A 125 8.00 10.69 -9.68
CA GLU A 125 8.45 11.98 -10.21
C GLU A 125 9.94 11.94 -10.60
N LEU A 126 10.79 11.31 -9.79
CA LEU A 126 12.21 11.14 -10.11
C LEU A 126 12.42 10.31 -11.38
N ASP A 127 11.69 9.21 -11.56
CA ASP A 127 11.78 8.39 -12.78
C ASP A 127 11.35 9.17 -14.03
N ALA A 128 10.32 10.01 -13.89
CA ALA A 128 9.86 10.84 -14.99
C ALA A 128 10.84 11.99 -15.30
N ILE A 129 11.55 12.52 -14.30
CA ILE A 129 12.67 13.45 -14.53
C ILE A 129 13.74 12.75 -15.36
N VAL A 130 14.20 11.56 -14.95
CA VAL A 130 15.23 10.80 -15.68
C VAL A 130 14.80 10.58 -17.12
N THR A 131 13.60 10.05 -17.33
CA THR A 131 13.04 9.80 -18.67
C THR A 131 12.98 11.07 -19.53
N ALA A 132 12.50 12.19 -18.97
CA ALA A 132 12.42 13.45 -19.69
C ALA A 132 13.81 13.99 -20.05
N THR A 133 14.78 13.87 -19.13
CA THR A 133 16.16 14.32 -19.36
C THR A 133 16.87 13.45 -20.41
N GLU A 134 16.64 12.14 -20.42
CA GLU A 134 17.20 11.23 -21.42
C GLU A 134 16.64 11.54 -22.81
N ARG A 135 15.32 11.69 -22.92
CA ARG A 135 14.67 12.04 -24.18
C ARG A 135 15.16 13.37 -24.73
N ALA A 136 15.18 14.41 -23.90
CA ALA A 136 15.64 15.73 -24.34
C ALA A 136 17.11 15.71 -24.74
N THR A 137 17.96 14.97 -24.03
CA THR A 137 19.37 14.81 -24.40
C THR A 137 19.51 14.11 -25.75
N SER A 138 18.72 13.07 -26.02
CA SER A 138 18.67 12.40 -27.32
C SER A 138 18.25 13.36 -28.42
N ASP A 139 17.19 14.14 -28.22
CA ASP A 139 16.66 15.08 -29.21
C ASP A 139 17.68 16.20 -29.51
N ILE A 140 18.35 16.73 -28.48
CA ILE A 140 19.43 17.73 -28.64
C ILE A 140 20.59 17.16 -29.45
N LEU A 141 21.03 15.93 -29.15
CA LEU A 141 22.14 15.29 -29.86
C LEU A 141 21.78 15.04 -31.32
N SER A 142 20.59 14.51 -31.59
CA SER A 142 20.11 14.27 -32.96
C SER A 142 20.03 15.57 -33.77
N ALA A 143 19.54 16.66 -33.17
CA ALA A 143 19.52 17.96 -33.85
C ALA A 143 20.94 18.50 -34.11
N ALA A 144 21.89 18.32 -33.18
CA ALA A 144 23.29 18.70 -33.38
C ALA A 144 23.96 17.88 -34.50
N GLU A 145 23.72 16.58 -34.56
CA GLU A 145 24.20 15.70 -35.65
C GLU A 145 23.64 16.15 -37.01
N ALA A 146 22.36 16.52 -37.07
CA ALA A 146 21.74 17.01 -38.29
C ALA A 146 22.28 18.39 -38.74
N ILE A 147 22.60 19.29 -37.80
CA ILE A 147 23.33 20.54 -38.10
C ILE A 147 24.70 20.23 -38.71
N GLN A 148 25.44 19.28 -38.14
CA GLN A 148 26.74 18.88 -38.67
C GLN A 148 26.62 18.34 -40.10
N ALA A 149 25.69 17.42 -40.36
CA ALA A 149 25.43 16.88 -41.69
C ALA A 149 25.06 17.96 -42.71
N THR A 150 24.25 18.93 -42.30
CA THR A 150 23.83 20.09 -43.12
C THR A 150 25.02 21.00 -43.44
N THR A 151 25.89 21.25 -42.46
CA THR A 151 27.11 22.05 -42.62
C THR A 151 28.13 21.37 -43.54
N GLU A 152 28.29 20.05 -43.43
CA GLU A 152 29.13 19.28 -44.35
C GLU A 152 28.58 19.28 -45.79
N ARG A 153 27.25 19.27 -45.95
CA ARG A 153 26.60 19.40 -47.26
C ARG A 153 26.94 20.75 -47.89
N LEU A 154 26.85 21.84 -47.14
CA LEU A 154 27.26 23.20 -47.57
C LEU A 154 28.70 23.25 -48.06
N ALA A 155 29.61 22.61 -47.33
CA ALA A 155 31.04 22.57 -47.69
C ALA A 155 31.29 21.82 -49.01
N ARG A 156 30.42 20.87 -49.39
CA ARG A 156 30.55 20.07 -50.62
C ARG A 156 29.86 20.71 -51.83
N THR A 157 28.70 21.35 -51.66
CA THR A 157 27.88 21.86 -52.78
C THR A 157 28.21 23.31 -53.19
N GLY A 158 28.90 24.08 -52.35
CA GLY A 158 29.21 25.49 -52.64
C GLY A 158 28.01 26.43 -52.40
N HIS A 159 28.01 27.62 -53.03
CA HIS A 159 27.04 28.70 -52.71
C HIS A 159 25.64 28.56 -53.33
N ILE A 160 25.32 27.43 -53.97
CA ILE A 160 24.10 27.28 -54.78
C ILE A 160 22.84 27.19 -53.89
N ASP A 161 22.96 26.58 -52.69
CA ASP A 161 21.82 26.30 -51.81
C ASP A 161 21.96 26.92 -50.41
N VAL A 162 22.67 28.04 -50.28
CA VAL A 162 22.99 28.65 -48.97
C VAL A 162 21.73 29.00 -48.17
N ILE A 163 20.67 29.49 -48.82
CA ILE A 163 19.43 29.89 -48.15
C ILE A 163 18.72 28.67 -47.55
N GLU A 164 18.56 27.59 -48.32
CA GLU A 164 17.91 26.37 -47.85
C GLU A 164 18.67 25.73 -46.69
N ILE A 165 20.01 25.65 -46.81
CA ILE A 165 20.88 25.13 -45.75
C ILE A 165 20.82 25.99 -44.49
N ALA A 166 20.78 27.32 -44.63
CA ALA A 166 20.65 28.22 -43.49
C ALA A 166 19.30 28.01 -42.76
N THR A 167 18.20 27.87 -43.52
CA THR A 167 16.88 27.56 -42.96
C THR A 167 16.86 26.19 -42.27
N ASP A 168 17.49 25.16 -42.85
CA ASP A 168 17.63 23.85 -42.21
C ASP A 168 18.36 23.98 -40.87
N ILE A 169 19.50 24.68 -40.82
CA ILE A 169 20.25 24.89 -39.57
C ILE A 169 19.39 25.61 -38.53
N GLU A 170 18.67 26.67 -38.94
CA GLU A 170 17.78 27.42 -38.05
C GLU A 170 16.67 26.53 -37.45
N ASN A 171 16.07 25.64 -38.25
CA ASN A 171 15.08 24.68 -37.77
C ASN A 171 15.65 23.69 -36.74
N HIS A 172 16.87 23.19 -36.94
CA HIS A 172 17.53 22.31 -35.97
C HIS A 172 17.92 23.05 -34.69
N VAL A 173 18.40 24.29 -34.80
CA VAL A 173 18.68 25.14 -33.62
C VAL A 173 17.40 25.39 -32.83
N MET A 174 16.28 25.66 -33.50
CA MET A 174 14.99 25.82 -32.86
C MET A 174 14.51 24.53 -32.19
N SER A 175 14.76 23.37 -32.79
CA SER A 175 14.50 22.07 -32.15
C SER A 175 15.32 21.86 -30.89
N ILE A 176 16.61 22.27 -30.86
CA ILE A 176 17.44 22.23 -29.64
C ILE A 176 16.83 23.13 -28.55
N LEU A 177 16.46 24.36 -28.91
CA LEU A 177 15.86 25.30 -27.95
C LEU A 177 14.54 24.77 -27.39
N LEU A 178 13.70 24.15 -28.22
CA LEU A 178 12.46 23.52 -27.79
C LEU A 178 12.74 22.31 -26.89
N ALA A 179 13.69 21.45 -27.26
CA ALA A 179 14.06 20.30 -26.46
C ALA A 179 14.50 20.74 -25.05
N CYS A 180 15.33 21.78 -24.94
CA CYS A 180 15.77 22.37 -23.66
C CYS A 180 14.66 22.81 -22.71
N SER A 181 13.41 22.99 -23.18
CA SER A 181 12.27 23.29 -22.31
C SER A 181 11.96 22.18 -21.29
N PHE A 182 12.54 20.98 -21.44
CA PHE A 182 12.49 19.90 -20.43
C PHE A 182 12.95 20.36 -19.04
N GLN A 183 13.80 21.39 -18.98
CA GLN A 183 14.31 21.95 -17.73
C GLN A 183 13.21 22.51 -16.84
N ASP A 184 12.19 23.15 -17.41
CA ASP A 184 11.07 23.71 -16.64
C ASP A 184 10.26 22.58 -15.97
N ILE A 185 9.89 21.57 -16.75
CA ILE A 185 9.21 20.37 -16.23
C ILE A 185 10.06 19.67 -15.17
N THR A 186 11.37 19.57 -15.38
CA THR A 186 12.30 18.97 -14.41
C THR A 186 12.36 19.78 -13.11
N GLY A 187 12.37 21.11 -13.17
CA GLY A 187 12.35 22.00 -12.01
C GLY A 187 11.05 21.87 -11.20
N GLN A 188 9.91 21.79 -11.88
CA GLN A 188 8.61 21.58 -11.25
C GLN A 188 8.54 20.21 -10.54
N ARG A 189 8.95 19.13 -11.22
CA ARG A 189 8.97 17.77 -10.65
C ARG A 189 9.93 17.67 -9.46
N THR A 190 11.13 18.27 -9.57
CA THR A 190 12.09 18.34 -8.47
C THR A 190 11.49 19.04 -7.25
N THR A 191 10.77 20.15 -7.46
CA THR A 191 10.07 20.87 -6.39
C THR A 191 9.05 19.98 -5.67
N LYS A 192 8.32 19.13 -6.39
CA LYS A 192 7.36 18.18 -5.82
C LYS A 192 8.04 17.09 -4.98
N VAL A 193 9.17 16.58 -5.45
CA VAL A 193 10.01 15.63 -4.68
C VAL A 193 10.50 16.30 -3.39
N VAL A 194 11.07 17.51 -3.48
CA VAL A 194 11.57 18.25 -2.32
C VAL A 194 10.47 18.52 -1.30
N ASN A 195 9.28 18.94 -1.74
CA ASN A 195 8.15 19.17 -0.86
C ASN A 195 7.68 17.88 -0.17
N THR A 196 7.76 16.74 -0.87
CA THR A 196 7.48 15.44 -0.28
C THR A 196 8.49 15.06 0.78
N LEU A 197 9.78 15.28 0.54
CA LEU A 197 10.83 15.04 1.52
C LEU A 197 10.67 15.92 2.76
N ARG A 198 10.35 17.22 2.60
CA ARG A 198 10.05 18.12 3.72
C ARG A 198 8.85 17.66 4.54
N TYR A 199 7.82 17.13 3.89
CA TYR A 199 6.67 16.56 4.60
C TYR A 199 7.06 15.35 5.45
N ILE A 200 7.90 14.46 4.91
CA ILE A 200 8.41 13.30 5.65
C ILE A 200 9.26 13.75 6.83
N GLU A 201 10.16 14.72 6.62
CA GLU A 201 10.98 15.34 7.65
C GLU A 201 10.13 15.89 8.80
N HIS A 202 9.11 16.71 8.50
CA HIS A 202 8.20 17.22 9.53
C HIS A 202 7.47 16.09 10.28
N ARG A 203 7.09 15.02 9.59
CA ARG A 203 6.40 13.90 10.22
C ARG A 203 7.32 13.12 11.15
N VAL A 204 8.57 12.89 10.74
CA VAL A 204 9.61 12.27 11.58
C VAL A 204 9.92 13.16 12.78
N ALA A 205 10.10 14.46 12.59
CA ALA A 205 10.32 15.41 13.69
C ALA A 205 9.17 15.41 14.70
N ALA A 206 7.91 15.40 14.23
CA ALA A 206 6.74 15.29 15.09
C ALA A 206 6.70 13.95 15.85
N MET A 207 7.11 12.85 15.21
CA MET A 207 7.17 11.53 15.85
C MET A 207 8.27 11.47 16.94
N ILE A 208 9.41 12.11 16.71
CA ILE A 208 10.49 12.28 17.70
C ILE A 208 10.02 13.13 18.89
N GLY A 209 9.30 14.23 18.62
CA GLY A 209 8.73 15.09 19.67
C GLY A 209 7.71 14.37 20.55
N ILE A 210 6.89 13.49 19.97
CA ILE A 210 5.92 12.66 20.72
C ILE A 210 6.64 11.59 21.56
N TRP A 211 7.75 11.03 21.08
CA TRP A 211 8.53 10.04 21.82
C TRP A 211 9.42 10.59 22.92
N GLY A 212 9.42 11.91 23.15
CA GLY A 212 9.98 12.49 24.36
C GLY A 212 11.49 12.36 24.46
N VAL A 213 12.21 12.68 23.38
CA VAL A 213 13.58 13.18 23.59
C VAL A 213 13.41 14.65 23.97
N GLU A 214 13.57 14.95 25.27
CA GLU A 214 13.74 16.32 25.77
C GLU A 214 15.03 16.91 25.17
N GLY A 215 14.92 17.35 23.92
CA GLY A 215 15.93 18.08 23.18
C GLY A 215 15.28 19.39 22.74
N ASN A 216 15.40 20.38 23.60
CA ASN A 216 14.97 21.76 23.43
C ASN A 216 15.14 22.27 21.98
N GLY A 217 14.05 22.36 21.22
CA GLY A 217 14.07 22.83 19.83
C GLY A 217 12.67 23.08 19.29
N ASP A 218 12.24 24.34 19.35
CA ASP A 218 10.96 24.84 18.85
C ASP A 218 10.82 24.60 17.32
N PRO A 219 9.83 23.84 16.84
CA PRO A 219 9.60 23.70 15.41
C PRO A 219 8.82 24.89 14.88
N MET A 220 9.57 25.79 14.25
CA MET A 220 9.06 26.92 13.47
C MET A 220 8.01 26.46 12.45
N MET A 221 6.88 27.17 12.42
CA MET A 221 5.69 26.91 11.59
C MET A 221 6.02 26.54 10.14
N SER A 222 5.38 25.48 9.61
CA SER A 222 4.93 25.50 8.20
C SER A 222 3.81 24.49 7.87
N THR A 223 2.73 25.07 7.35
CA THR A 223 1.55 24.50 6.67
C THR A 223 0.68 23.49 7.43
N LYS A 224 -0.50 23.96 7.86
CA LYS A 224 -1.57 23.17 8.46
C LYS A 224 -2.14 22.16 7.44
N PRO A 225 -2.31 20.87 7.79
CA PRO A 225 -3.12 19.95 7.00
C PRO A 225 -4.60 20.30 7.22
N GLY A 226 -5.30 20.65 6.13
CA GLY A 226 -6.69 21.12 6.18
C GLY A 226 -6.88 22.48 5.52
N ASP A 227 -6.27 22.69 4.35
CA ASP A 227 -6.49 23.89 3.57
C ASP A 227 -7.91 23.86 3.00
N THR A 228 -8.84 24.50 3.70
CA THR A 228 -10.25 24.61 3.31
C THR A 228 -10.51 25.79 2.38
N ARG A 229 -9.45 26.43 1.86
CA ARG A 229 -9.63 27.50 0.89
C ARG A 229 -10.27 26.91 -0.38
N PRO A 230 -11.18 27.65 -1.04
CA PRO A 230 -11.92 27.14 -2.19
C PRO A 230 -11.02 26.75 -3.38
N ASP A 231 -9.79 27.25 -3.43
CA ASP A 231 -8.74 27.01 -4.42
C ASP A 231 -7.79 25.85 -4.08
N ALA A 232 -8.00 25.13 -2.97
CA ALA A 232 -7.11 24.02 -2.57
C ALA A 232 -7.01 22.90 -3.62
N HIS A 233 -8.02 22.74 -4.48
CA HIS A 233 -8.03 21.81 -5.61
C HIS A 233 -7.16 22.24 -6.80
N LEU A 234 -6.70 23.50 -6.82
CA LEU A 234 -5.78 24.05 -7.83
C LEU A 234 -4.31 23.78 -7.50
N LEU A 235 -4.02 23.17 -6.35
CA LEU A 235 -2.68 22.73 -5.94
C LEU A 235 -2.31 21.33 -6.46
N ASN A 236 -3.16 20.73 -7.29
CA ASN A 236 -2.82 19.52 -8.02
C ASN A 236 -1.92 19.91 -9.21
N GLY A 237 -0.66 19.50 -9.16
CA GLY A 237 0.30 19.71 -10.25
C GLY A 237 -0.12 19.03 -11.56
N PRO A 238 0.62 19.27 -12.65
CA PRO A 238 0.28 18.78 -13.98
C PRO A 238 0.06 17.26 -14.02
N ALA A 239 -0.84 16.83 -14.92
CA ALA A 239 -1.23 15.44 -15.06
C ALA A 239 -0.03 14.54 -15.41
N LEU A 240 -0.09 13.27 -15.00
CA LEU A 240 0.96 12.29 -15.23
C LEU A 240 1.23 12.03 -16.73
N THR A 241 0.26 12.37 -17.57
CA THR A 241 0.32 12.28 -19.04
C THR A 241 0.21 13.67 -19.66
N ASP A 242 0.96 13.90 -20.73
CA ASP A 242 0.91 15.12 -21.53
C ASP A 242 -0.53 15.44 -21.91
N VAL A 243 -0.98 16.66 -21.60
CA VAL A 243 -2.32 17.12 -21.99
C VAL A 243 -2.20 17.55 -23.44
N SER A 244 -2.86 16.83 -24.36
CA SER A 244 -2.85 17.22 -25.77
C SER A 244 -3.47 18.61 -25.95
N GLN A 245 -2.95 19.38 -26.91
CA GLN A 245 -3.48 20.70 -27.25
C GLN A 245 -4.98 20.63 -27.59
N ASP A 246 -5.43 19.54 -28.21
CA ASP A 246 -6.85 19.30 -28.49
C ASP A 246 -7.72 19.27 -27.23
N ASN A 247 -7.20 18.75 -26.11
CA ASN A 247 -7.91 18.73 -24.83
C ASN A 247 -7.98 20.14 -24.20
N ILE A 248 -6.95 20.96 -24.42
CA ILE A 248 -6.90 22.36 -23.96
C ILE A 248 -7.90 23.18 -24.77
N ASP A 249 -7.91 23.03 -26.08
CA ASP A 249 -8.82 23.72 -26.97
C ASP A 249 -10.28 23.31 -26.70
N ALA A 250 -10.53 22.02 -26.41
CA ALA A 250 -11.84 21.55 -25.99
C ALA A 250 -12.29 22.18 -24.65
N LEU A 251 -11.38 22.37 -23.70
CA LEU A 251 -11.66 23.05 -22.43
C LEU A 251 -12.01 24.53 -22.60
N PHE A 252 -11.26 25.25 -23.43
CA PHE A 252 -11.53 26.68 -23.69
C PHE A 252 -12.81 26.89 -24.51
N ASN A 253 -13.11 26.00 -25.46
CA ASN A 253 -14.37 26.02 -26.21
C ASN A 253 -15.57 25.65 -25.33
N ALA A 254 -15.41 24.70 -24.39
CA ALA A 254 -16.46 24.32 -23.45
C ALA A 254 -16.72 25.39 -22.37
N ALA A 255 -15.73 26.22 -22.04
CA ALA A 255 -15.83 27.30 -21.06
C ALA A 255 -16.47 28.60 -21.62
N GLY A 256 -16.96 28.59 -22.87
CA GLY A 256 -17.76 29.69 -23.43
C GLY A 256 -16.98 30.93 -23.86
N GLY A 257 -15.66 30.84 -24.00
CA GLY A 257 -14.87 31.88 -24.63
C GLY A 257 -14.93 31.75 -26.14
N GLU A 258 -15.93 32.36 -26.78
CA GLU A 258 -15.84 32.61 -28.23
C GLU A 258 -14.64 33.53 -28.44
N ALA A 259 -13.53 32.96 -28.93
CA ALA A 259 -12.37 33.73 -29.33
C ALA A 259 -12.83 34.79 -30.34
N PRO A 260 -12.51 36.08 -30.14
CA PRO A 260 -12.90 37.10 -31.10
C PRO A 260 -12.30 36.70 -32.45
N LYS A 261 -13.16 36.56 -33.47
CA LYS A 261 -12.71 36.34 -34.85
C LYS A 261 -11.56 37.33 -35.12
N PRO A 262 -10.41 36.87 -35.65
CA PRO A 262 -9.30 37.75 -35.94
C PRO A 262 -9.85 38.88 -36.82
N ALA A 263 -9.79 40.10 -36.29
CA ALA A 263 -10.13 41.28 -37.06
C ALA A 263 -9.27 41.24 -38.32
N LYS A 264 -9.94 41.34 -39.47
CA LYS A 264 -9.31 41.44 -40.80
C LYS A 264 -8.09 42.37 -40.67
N PRO A 265 -6.88 41.96 -41.09
CA PRO A 265 -5.68 42.73 -40.84
C PRO A 265 -5.91 44.15 -41.35
N ALA A 266 -5.88 45.12 -40.44
CA ALA A 266 -5.69 46.51 -40.83
C ALA A 266 -4.39 46.54 -41.63
N GLY A 267 -4.41 47.20 -42.79
CA GLY A 267 -3.27 47.27 -43.70
C GLY A 267 -1.99 47.74 -43.00
N PRO A 268 -0.83 47.60 -43.65
CA PRO A 268 0.46 47.91 -43.04
C PRO A 268 0.44 49.31 -42.42
N SER A 269 0.75 49.40 -41.12
CA SER A 269 0.90 50.66 -40.40
C SER A 269 1.86 51.56 -41.16
N SER A 270 1.47 52.81 -41.38
CA SER A 270 2.30 53.73 -42.15
C SER A 270 3.53 54.14 -41.35
N GLN A 271 4.64 54.44 -42.03
CA GLN A 271 5.88 54.87 -41.38
C GLN A 271 5.67 56.06 -40.43
N SER A 272 4.71 56.94 -40.74
CA SER A 272 4.32 58.07 -39.88
C SER A 272 3.71 57.64 -38.53
N ASP A 273 3.05 56.48 -38.46
CA ASP A 273 2.48 55.96 -37.21
C ASP A 273 3.58 55.40 -36.29
N ILE A 274 4.68 54.93 -36.88
CA ILE A 274 5.86 54.43 -36.16
C ILE A 274 6.67 55.61 -35.61
N ASP A 275 6.83 56.67 -36.40
CA ASP A 275 7.63 57.84 -35.99
C ASP A 275 6.97 58.60 -34.82
N ALA A 276 5.63 58.61 -34.73
CA ALA A 276 4.88 59.27 -33.65
C ALA A 276 4.96 58.56 -32.27
N LEU A 277 5.51 57.35 -32.20
CA LEU A 277 5.67 56.58 -30.95
C LEU A 277 6.97 56.91 -30.21
N PHE A 278 7.88 57.65 -30.84
CA PHE A 278 9.22 57.93 -30.32
C PHE A 278 9.52 59.43 -30.11
N ASP A 279 8.52 60.30 -30.27
CA ASP A 279 8.53 61.73 -29.87
C ASP A 279 7.74 61.95 -28.56
#